data_AF-A0A4R2GKZ6-F1
#
_entry.id   AF-A0A4R2GKZ6-F1
#
_cell.length_a   1.000
_cell.length_b   1.000
_cell.length_c   1.000
_cell.angle_alpha   90.00
_cell.angle_beta   90.00
_cell.angle_gamma   90.00
#
_symmetry.space_group_name_H-M   'P 1'
#
loop_
_entity.id
_entity.type
_entity.pdbx_description
1 polymer ?
#
loop_
_entity_poly.entity_id
_entity_poly.type
_entity_poly.pdbx_seq_one_letter_code
_entity_poly.pdbx_strand_id
1 'polypeptide(L)' 'MNDLIKYAGIILIVLGAILLSVYVIQHMVSNAVLVSGGLLIVGGTAAYVILNRIFD' A
#
# COMPACT_ATOMS: atom_id res chain seq x y z
N MET A 1 6.83 -10.67 21.74
CA MET A 1 7.10 -10.40 20.32
C MET A 1 7.82 -9.07 20.25
N ASN A 2 9.04 -9.05 19.72
CA ASN A 2 9.94 -7.90 19.73
C ASN A 2 9.25 -6.70 19.08
N ASP A 3 9.14 -5.55 19.77
CA ASP A 3 8.43 -4.35 19.29
C ASP A 3 8.87 -3.91 17.89
N LEU A 4 10.09 -4.26 17.51
CA LEU A 4 10.67 -4.06 16.19
C LEU A 4 9.84 -4.71 15.07
N ILE A 5 9.31 -5.93 15.27
CA ILE A 5 8.44 -6.61 14.29
C ILE A 5 7.07 -5.91 14.22
N LYS A 6 6.60 -5.36 15.35
CA LYS A 6 5.33 -4.64 15.43
C LYS A 6 5.38 -3.34 14.63
N TYR A 7 6.51 -2.63 14.65
CA TYR A 7 6.69 -1.39 13.88
C TYR A 7 7.21 -1.62 12.46
N ALA A 8 7.86 -2.76 12.17
CA ALA A 8 8.37 -3.08 10.83
C ALA A 8 7.28 -3.06 9.75
N GLY A 9 6.06 -3.52 10.08
CA GLY A 9 4.93 -3.45 9.16
C GLY A 9 4.55 -2.03 8.76
N ILE A 10 4.47 -1.12 9.74
CA ILE A 10 4.17 0.31 9.48
C ILE A 10 5.30 0.97 8.69
N ILE A 11 6.56 0.68 9.05
CA ILE A 11 7.73 1.22 8.35
C ILE A 11 7.75 0.78 6.88
N LEU A 12 7.44 -0.49 6.59
CA LEU A 12 7.34 -1.02 5.24
C LEU A 12 6.23 -0.34 4.43
N ILE A 13 5.06 -0.11 5.04
CA ILE A 13 3.95 0.59 4.38
C ILE A 13 4.34 2.02 4.02
N VAL A 14 4.98 2.75 4.93
CA VAL A 14 5.44 4.12 4.70
C VAL A 14 6.50 4.17 3.59
N LEU A 15 7.47 3.26 3.61
CA LEU A 15 8.48 3.16 2.55
C LEU A 15 7.87 2.84 1.19
N GLY A 16 6.91 1.92 1.13
CA GLY A 16 6.19 1.57 -0.09
C GLY A 16 5.42 2.77 -0.67
N ALA A 17 4.74 3.55 0.18
CA ALA A 17 4.01 4.74 -0.24
C ALA A 17 4.94 5.83 -0.79
N ILE A 18 6.10 6.05 -0.17
CA ILE A 18 7.10 7.02 -0.64
C ILE A 18 7.67 6.60 -1.99
N LEU A 19 8.11 5.34 -2.14
CA LEU A 19 8.66 4.82 -3.38
C LEU A 19 7.64 4.88 -4.52
N LEU A 20 6.39 4.50 -4.25
CA LEU A 20 5.31 4.58 -5.22
C LEU A 20 5.08 6.02 -5.66
N SER A 21 5.02 6.97 -4.71
CA SER A 21 4.82 8.40 -5.01
C SER A 21 5.95 8.98 -5.88
N VAL A 22 7.20 8.68 -5.54
CA VAL A 22 8.37 9.12 -6.33
C VAL A 22 8.33 8.54 -7.73
N TYR A 23 8.00 7.26 -7.87
CA TYR A 23 7.90 6.58 -9.16
C TYR A 23 6.77 7.13 -10.04
N VAL A 24 5.59 7.42 -9.45
CA VAL A 24 4.44 8.03 -10.13
C VAL A 24 4.82 9.38 -10.74
N ILE A 25 5.49 10.24 -9.96
CA ILE A 25 5.82 11.60 -10.37
C ILE A 25 6.84 11.60 -11.51
N GLN A 26 7.82 10.69 -11.47
CA GLN A 26 8.88 10.65 -12.50
C GLN A 26 8.41 10.10 -13.86
N HIS A 27 7.29 9.37 -13.92
CA HIS A 27 6.86 8.64 -15.12
C HIS A 27 5.34 8.70 -15.36
N MET A 28 4.72 9.86 -15.13
CA MET A 28 3.26 10.05 -15.14
C MET A 28 2.54 9.51 -16.39
N VAL A 29 3.14 9.59 -17.57
CA VAL A 29 2.49 9.22 -18.84
C VAL A 29 2.62 7.73 -19.18
N SER A 30 3.68 7.06 -18.71
CA SER A 30 3.95 5.64 -19.04
C SER A 30 3.44 4.66 -17.99
N ASN A 31 3.17 5.10 -16.77
CA ASN A 31 3.00 4.21 -15.62
C ASN A 31 1.59 4.19 -15.03
N ALA A 32 0.59 4.69 -15.74
CA ALA A 32 -0.81 4.65 -15.31
C ALA A 32 -1.27 3.24 -14.85
N VAL A 33 -0.77 2.19 -15.50
CA VAL A 33 -1.04 0.78 -15.15
C VAL A 33 -0.39 0.36 -13.82
N LEU A 34 0.84 0.79 -13.54
CA LEU A 34 1.50 0.50 -12.26
C LEU A 34 0.85 1.23 -11.10
N VAL A 35 0.42 2.49 -11.33
CA VAL A 35 -0.23 3.31 -10.32
C VAL A 35 -1.62 2.80 -9.99
N SER A 36 -2.41 2.44 -11.01
CA SER A 36 -3.74 1.83 -10.80
C SER A 36 -3.62 0.46 -10.15
N GLY A 37 -2.62 -0.34 -10.52
CA GLY A 37 -2.30 -1.60 -9.86
C GLY A 37 -1.97 -1.43 -8.38
N GLY A 38 -1.12 -0.46 -8.03
CA GLY A 38 -0.79 -0.15 -6.63
C GLY A 38 -2.02 0.30 -5.82
N LEU A 39 -2.85 1.16 -6.39
CA LEU A 39 -4.11 1.59 -5.78
C LEU A 39 -5.10 0.44 -5.57
N LEU A 40 -5.20 -0.49 -6.52
CA LEU A 40 -6.06 -1.67 -6.41
C LEU A 40 -5.57 -2.63 -5.32
N ILE A 41 -4.26 -2.82 -5.18
CA ILE A 41 -3.70 -3.66 -4.12
C ILE A 41 -3.98 -3.04 -2.74
N VAL A 42 -3.66 -1.75 -2.56
CA VAL A 42 -3.89 -1.06 -1.28
C VAL A 42 -5.37 -0.99 -0.94
N GLY A 43 -6.20 -0.57 -1.91
CA GLY A 43 -7.65 -0.48 -1.77
C GLY A 43 -8.31 -1.84 -1.52
N GLY A 44 -7.90 -2.87 -2.25
CA GLY A 44 -8.38 -4.24 -2.07
C GLY A 44 -8.02 -4.82 -0.70
N THR A 45 -6.80 -4.55 -0.22
CA THR A 45 -6.36 -4.99 1.11
C THR A 45 -7.14 -4.27 2.21
N ALA A 46 -7.36 -2.96 2.08
CA ALA A 46 -8.15 -2.18 3.02
C ALA A 46 -9.62 -2.64 3.04
N ALA A 47 -10.21 -2.85 1.86
CA ALA A 47 -11.58 -3.36 1.73
C ALA A 47 -11.72 -4.76 2.35
N TYR A 48 -10.75 -5.65 2.12
CA TYR A 48 -10.73 -6.97 2.74
C TYR A 48 -10.73 -6.89 4.26
N VAL A 49 -9.87 -6.05 4.86
CA VAL A 49 -9.81 -5.85 6.32
C VAL A 49 -11.13 -5.29 6.86
N ILE A 50 -11.74 -4.32 6.18
CA ILE A 50 -13.01 -3.72 6.60
C ILE A 50 -14.15 -4.73 6.50
N LEU A 51 -14.28 -5.42 5.37
CA LEU A 51 -15.31 -6.44 5.16
C LEU A 51 -15.16 -7.56 6.18
N ASN A 52 -13.96 -8.08 6.40
CA ASN A 52 -13.72 -9.14 7.37
C ASN A 52 -14.06 -8.70 8.81
N ARG A 53 -13.97 -7.40 9.13
CA ARG A 53 -14.35 -6.85 10.44
C ARG A 53 -15.86 -6.62 10.59
N ILE A 54 -16.60 -6.51 9.49
CA ILE A 54 -18.07 -6.34 9.50
C ILE A 54 -18.77 -7.70 9.50
N PHE A 55 -18.17 -8.71 8.87
CA PHE A 55 -18.74 -10.06 8.75
C PHE A 55 -18.30 -11.04 9.85
N ASP A 56 -17.30 -10.69 10.67
CA ASP A 56 -17.06 -11.27 12.01
C ASP A 56 -17.97 -10.61 13.05
#